data_AF-A0A8T5SAY4-F1
#
_entry.id   AF-A0A8T5SAY4-F1
#
_cell.length_a   1.000
_cell.length_b   1.000
_cell.length_c   1.000
_cell.angle_alpha   90.00
_cell.angle_beta   90.00
_cell.angle_gamma   90.00
#
_symmetry.space_group_name_H-M   'P 1'
#
loop_
_entity.id
_entity.type
_entity.pdbx_description
1 polymer ?
#
loop_
_entity_poly.entity_id
_entity_poly.type
_entity_poly.pdbx_seq_one_letter_code
_entity_poly.pdbx_strand_id
1 'polypeptide(L)'
;MEGNNPKILTISDIHLGSLDSEKDQLIQFLKRILKGDFGNELRALLILGDFIDLCTDLPRILLKREKIQEILTLLLEIKRKVKLIFVLGNHEIPVTGDYDEKFERRKEKYLRRFKNSDFSELFANEIYCQYLLLKKVNNEDMLLLFNTRDQIEDNPVHKIRIDGLELEEDYRCFMTHGYQFDGDVYRFFVGQIWKSLISNHKFEIKETYDYFWNEVIKNSRKIKPITYNMMIEELADLKNVSLESQKTLFSELSTLEFNLIKVNMRVMKKWEHASKPDYYFGEIKRFLEDEEHDLSQINHLVYGHSHHKEVYNGTVNGHPIQIINDGSWQHTKPSYAEIFKKGKICLKTHEV
;
A
#
# COMPACT_ATOMS: atom_id res chain seq x y z
N MET A 1 -5.72 31.82 12.98
CA MET A 1 -4.63 30.88 12.61
C MET A 1 -5.07 30.12 11.36
N GLU A 2 -5.13 30.80 10.23
CA GLU A 2 -5.49 30.18 8.95
C GLU A 2 -4.24 29.46 8.40
N GLY A 3 -4.39 28.19 7.99
CA GLY A 3 -3.31 27.40 7.37
C GLY A 3 -2.64 26.31 8.22
N ASN A 4 -3.15 26.00 9.43
CA ASN A 4 -2.58 24.96 10.29
C ASN A 4 -3.17 23.55 10.09
N ASN A 5 -4.17 23.39 9.23
CA ASN A 5 -4.85 22.11 9.02
C ASN A 5 -4.47 21.50 7.65
N PRO A 6 -4.26 20.18 7.56
CA PRO A 6 -3.96 19.53 6.30
C PRO A 6 -5.17 19.53 5.35
N LYS A 7 -4.88 19.60 4.05
CA LYS A 7 -5.85 19.47 2.95
C LYS A 7 -5.93 18.05 2.44
N ILE A 8 -4.82 17.31 2.49
CA ILE A 8 -4.72 15.92 2.05
C ILE A 8 -3.96 15.13 3.10
N LEU A 9 -4.43 13.92 3.37
CA LEU A 9 -3.72 12.90 4.14
C LEU A 9 -3.29 11.77 3.21
N THR A 10 -2.08 11.26 3.37
CA THR A 10 -1.63 10.02 2.74
C THR A 10 -1.26 8.98 3.79
N ILE A 11 -1.65 7.74 3.54
CA ILE A 11 -1.26 6.55 4.32
C ILE A 11 -0.96 5.40 3.35
N SER A 12 -0.24 4.38 3.80
CA SER A 12 0.19 3.26 2.96
C SER A 12 0.42 1.99 3.79
N ASP A 13 0.57 0.85 3.11
CA ASP A 13 1.03 -0.42 3.68
C ASP A 13 0.26 -0.81 4.94
N ILE A 14 -1.06 -0.88 4.77
CA ILE A 14 -1.99 -1.25 5.84
C ILE A 14 -2.09 -2.77 5.99
N HIS A 15 -1.96 -3.50 4.88
CA HIS A 15 -1.97 -4.96 4.82
C HIS A 15 -3.15 -5.62 5.55
N LEU A 16 -4.38 -5.11 5.32
CA LEU A 16 -5.58 -5.75 5.86
C LEU A 16 -5.63 -7.20 5.40
N GLY A 17 -5.53 -8.13 6.36
CA GLY A 17 -5.48 -9.57 6.10
C GLY A 17 -4.32 -10.23 6.84
N SER A 18 -3.19 -9.53 6.90
CA SER A 18 -1.98 -9.94 7.61
C SER A 18 -2.16 -9.99 9.14
N LEU A 19 -1.33 -10.79 9.81
CA LEU A 19 -1.31 -10.97 11.27
C LEU A 19 -0.95 -9.69 12.06
N ASP A 20 -0.15 -8.83 11.46
CA ASP A 20 0.58 -7.69 12.03
C ASP A 20 0.02 -6.30 11.68
N SER A 21 -1.08 -6.28 10.93
CA SER A 21 -1.71 -5.04 10.49
C SER A 21 -2.23 -4.30 11.72
N GLU A 22 -1.91 -3.01 11.84
CA GLU A 22 -2.21 -2.15 13.00
C GLU A 22 -3.68 -1.69 12.99
N LYS A 23 -4.61 -2.64 12.95
CA LYS A 23 -6.05 -2.41 12.72
C LYS A 23 -6.67 -1.48 13.75
N ASP A 24 -6.31 -1.61 15.02
CA ASP A 24 -6.85 -0.77 16.08
C ASP A 24 -6.38 0.67 15.97
N GLN A 25 -5.09 0.86 15.64
CA GLN A 25 -4.55 2.20 15.41
C GLN A 25 -5.18 2.82 14.16
N LEU A 26 -5.37 2.04 13.08
CA LEU A 26 -6.07 2.51 11.89
C LEU A 26 -7.51 2.93 12.20
N ILE A 27 -8.26 2.12 12.96
CA ILE A 27 -9.62 2.46 13.41
C ILE A 27 -9.63 3.79 14.16
N GLN A 28 -8.68 3.99 15.09
CA GLN A 28 -8.54 5.24 15.82
C GLN A 28 -8.25 6.42 14.88
N PHE A 29 -7.31 6.26 13.94
CA PHE A 29 -6.98 7.27 12.95
C PHE A 29 -8.19 7.66 12.07
N LEU A 30 -8.93 6.69 11.55
CA LEU A 30 -10.13 6.94 10.75
C LEU A 30 -11.23 7.64 11.57
N LYS A 31 -11.38 7.28 12.85
CA LYS A 31 -12.29 7.99 13.77
C LYS A 31 -11.87 9.45 14.00
N ARG A 32 -10.57 9.75 14.08
CA ARG A 32 -10.05 11.13 14.18
C ARG A 32 -10.41 11.97 12.95
N ILE A 33 -10.35 11.38 11.75
CA ILE A 33 -10.83 12.03 10.52
C ILE A 33 -12.31 12.39 10.63
N LEU A 34 -13.15 11.44 11.04
CA LEU A 34 -14.60 11.67 11.15
C LEU A 34 -14.99 12.67 12.25
N LYS A 35 -14.19 12.77 13.32
CA LYS A 35 -14.34 13.76 14.39
C LYS A 35 -13.88 15.16 14.01
N GLY A 36 -13.16 15.31 12.90
CA GLY A 36 -12.66 16.60 12.42
C GLY A 36 -11.34 17.03 13.07
N ASP A 37 -10.56 16.10 13.64
CA ASP A 37 -9.27 16.42 14.29
C ASP A 37 -8.24 17.00 13.32
N PHE A 38 -8.41 16.75 12.02
CA PHE A 38 -7.60 17.31 10.93
C PHE A 38 -8.21 18.59 10.34
N GLY A 39 -9.24 19.14 10.99
CA GLY A 39 -9.96 20.33 10.58
C GLY A 39 -10.98 20.08 9.46
N ASN A 40 -11.90 21.05 9.32
CA ASN A 40 -12.94 21.05 8.26
C ASN A 40 -12.38 21.31 6.85
N GLU A 41 -11.08 21.53 6.74
CA GLU A 41 -10.37 21.84 5.50
C GLU A 41 -9.86 20.59 4.79
N LEU A 42 -9.89 19.41 5.42
CA LEU A 42 -9.52 18.15 4.78
C LEU A 42 -10.40 17.91 3.54
N ARG A 43 -9.76 17.57 2.42
CA ARG A 43 -10.41 17.35 1.12
C ARG A 43 -10.15 15.97 0.55
N ALA A 44 -9.00 15.35 0.85
CA ALA A 44 -8.69 14.01 0.38
C ALA A 44 -7.98 13.13 1.42
N LEU A 45 -8.27 11.82 1.35
CA LEU A 45 -7.51 10.75 1.97
C LEU A 45 -7.02 9.83 0.85
N LEU A 46 -5.70 9.68 0.74
CA LEU A 46 -5.03 8.85 -0.25
C LEU A 46 -4.44 7.63 0.44
N ILE A 47 -4.69 6.44 -0.10
CA ILE A 47 -4.11 5.19 0.39
C ILE A 47 -3.15 4.67 -0.69
N LEU A 48 -1.84 4.78 -0.45
CA LEU A 48 -0.78 4.61 -1.44
C LEU A 48 -0.34 3.14 -1.58
N GLY A 49 -1.28 2.23 -1.78
CA GLY A 49 -1.02 0.80 -2.02
C GLY A 49 -1.01 -0.08 -0.77
N ASP A 50 -1.08 -1.39 -1.03
CA ASP A 50 -1.10 -2.47 -0.05
C ASP A 50 -2.12 -2.24 1.06
N PHE A 51 -3.31 -1.77 0.67
CA PHE A 51 -4.44 -1.65 1.59
C PHE A 51 -4.96 -3.01 2.02
N ILE A 52 -5.26 -3.87 1.05
CA ILE A 52 -5.66 -5.25 1.26
C ILE A 52 -4.49 -6.19 0.97
N ASP A 53 -4.22 -7.12 1.88
CA ASP A 53 -3.21 -8.15 1.65
C ASP A 53 -3.85 -9.43 1.07
N LEU A 54 -3.92 -9.49 -0.27
CA LEU A 54 -4.34 -10.70 -0.96
C LEU A 54 -3.21 -11.72 -1.09
N CYS A 55 -2.01 -11.49 -0.55
CA CYS A 55 -1.01 -12.54 -0.41
C CYS A 55 -1.32 -13.42 0.82
N THR A 56 -1.74 -12.80 1.92
CA THR A 56 -1.95 -13.46 3.22
C THR A 56 -3.40 -13.85 3.52
N ASP A 57 -4.39 -13.29 2.83
CA ASP A 57 -5.80 -13.60 3.08
C ASP A 57 -6.63 -13.88 1.80
N LEU A 58 -7.88 -14.29 2.02
CA LEU A 58 -8.92 -14.47 1.00
C LEU A 58 -10.00 -13.41 1.16
N PRO A 59 -10.48 -12.76 0.08
CA PRO A 59 -11.52 -11.73 0.16
C PRO A 59 -12.76 -12.15 0.96
N ARG A 60 -13.26 -13.37 0.69
CA ARG A 60 -14.46 -13.93 1.36
C ARG A 60 -14.31 -14.15 2.86
N ILE A 61 -13.08 -14.29 3.35
CA ILE A 61 -12.76 -14.48 4.77
C ILE A 61 -12.47 -13.11 5.39
N LEU A 62 -11.62 -12.32 4.74
CA LEU A 62 -11.26 -10.97 5.14
C LEU A 62 -12.49 -10.09 5.44
N LEU A 63 -13.47 -10.08 4.54
CA LEU A 63 -14.69 -9.27 4.67
C LEU A 63 -15.61 -9.69 5.83
N LYS A 64 -15.41 -10.88 6.40
CA LYS A 64 -16.21 -11.38 7.54
C LYS A 64 -15.60 -11.02 8.89
N ARG A 65 -14.36 -10.52 8.92
CA ARG A 65 -13.68 -10.19 10.18
C ARG A 65 -14.22 -8.86 10.73
N GLU A 66 -14.59 -8.86 12.01
CA GLU A 66 -15.23 -7.71 12.68
C GLU A 66 -14.46 -6.40 12.52
N LYS A 67 -13.17 -6.37 12.91
CA LYS A 67 -12.33 -5.16 12.78
C LYS A 67 -12.19 -4.68 11.33
N ILE A 68 -12.18 -5.60 10.36
CA ILE A 68 -12.12 -5.24 8.93
C ILE A 68 -13.44 -4.58 8.50
N GLN A 69 -14.58 -5.14 8.90
CA GLN A 69 -15.88 -4.52 8.64
C GLN A 69 -15.99 -3.13 9.27
N GLU A 70 -15.46 -2.93 10.49
CA GLU A 70 -15.40 -1.61 11.13
C GLU A 70 -14.57 -0.63 10.30
N ILE A 71 -13.37 -1.02 9.88
CA ILE A 71 -12.50 -0.18 9.02
C ILE A 71 -13.20 0.20 7.71
N LEU A 72 -13.80 -0.77 7.02
CA LEU A 72 -14.51 -0.51 5.77
C LEU A 72 -15.75 0.37 5.98
N THR A 73 -16.46 0.22 7.09
CA THR A 73 -17.59 1.10 7.45
C THR A 73 -17.13 2.54 7.66
N LEU A 74 -16.04 2.74 8.42
CA LEU A 74 -15.46 4.07 8.64
C LEU A 74 -14.99 4.70 7.32
N LEU A 75 -14.39 3.92 6.41
CA LEU A 75 -13.98 4.41 5.09
C LEU A 75 -15.17 4.81 4.21
N LEU A 76 -16.29 4.07 4.26
CA LEU A 76 -17.53 4.47 3.58
C LEU A 76 -18.05 5.81 4.12
N GLU A 77 -18.00 6.02 5.43
CA GLU A 77 -18.38 7.31 6.02
C GLU A 77 -17.44 8.45 5.61
N ILE A 78 -16.13 8.19 5.57
CA ILE A 78 -15.11 9.16 5.13
C ILE A 78 -15.34 9.53 3.66
N LYS A 79 -15.57 8.55 2.79
CA LYS A 79 -15.81 8.74 1.34
C LYS A 79 -16.98 9.70 1.06
N ARG A 80 -17.98 9.78 1.95
CA ARG A 80 -19.11 10.72 1.82
C ARG A 80 -18.75 12.17 2.10
N LYS A 81 -17.64 12.43 2.81
CA LYS A 81 -17.20 13.76 3.26
C LYS A 81 -15.92 14.23 2.59
N VAL A 82 -15.04 13.29 2.27
CA VAL A 82 -13.66 13.49 1.82
C VAL A 82 -13.42 12.62 0.59
N LYS A 83 -12.66 13.12 -0.38
CA LYS A 83 -12.25 12.33 -1.55
C LYS A 83 -11.36 11.17 -1.09
N LEU A 84 -11.82 9.94 -1.27
CA LEU A 84 -11.06 8.75 -0.94
C LEU A 84 -10.50 8.13 -2.23
N ILE A 85 -9.19 7.94 -2.29
CA ILE A 85 -8.50 7.39 -3.46
C ILE A 85 -7.51 6.32 -3.02
N PHE A 86 -7.43 5.24 -3.79
CA PHE A 86 -6.53 4.12 -3.60
C PHE A 86 -5.56 4.05 -4.79
N VAL A 87 -4.28 3.93 -4.48
CA VAL A 87 -3.28 3.38 -5.40
C VAL A 87 -3.21 1.88 -5.13
N LEU A 88 -3.11 1.06 -6.17
CA LEU A 88 -2.93 -0.39 -5.98
C LEU A 88 -1.45 -0.76 -5.80
N GLY A 89 -1.18 -1.56 -4.78
CA GLY A 89 0.13 -2.14 -4.50
C GLY A 89 0.31 -3.57 -5.01
N ASN A 90 1.49 -4.13 -4.73
CA ASN A 90 1.90 -5.46 -5.19
C ASN A 90 1.28 -6.61 -4.37
N HIS A 91 0.63 -6.34 -3.23
CA HIS A 91 -0.17 -7.31 -2.48
C HIS A 91 -1.63 -7.42 -2.97
N GLU A 92 -2.08 -6.47 -3.80
CA GLU A 92 -3.47 -6.42 -4.29
C GLU A 92 -3.58 -6.97 -5.72
N ILE A 93 -2.62 -6.64 -6.57
CA ILE A 93 -2.55 -7.12 -7.95
C ILE A 93 -1.17 -7.66 -8.33
N PRO A 94 -1.10 -8.67 -9.22
CA PRO A 94 0.19 -9.22 -9.63
C PRO A 94 1.08 -8.19 -10.32
N VAL A 95 2.36 -8.11 -9.94
CA VAL A 95 3.35 -7.16 -10.50
C VAL A 95 4.30 -7.75 -11.56
N THR A 96 3.86 -8.80 -12.26
CA THR A 96 4.75 -9.57 -13.17
C THR A 96 4.70 -9.09 -14.62
N GLY A 97 5.84 -9.13 -15.33
CA GLY A 97 5.96 -8.62 -16.70
C GLY A 97 5.69 -7.11 -16.77
N ASP A 98 5.39 -6.59 -17.96
CA ASP A 98 4.96 -5.20 -18.10
C ASP A 98 3.72 -4.94 -17.24
N TYR A 99 3.87 -4.05 -16.26
CA TYR A 99 2.84 -3.76 -15.29
C TYR A 99 1.83 -2.74 -15.82
N ASP A 100 2.31 -1.65 -16.42
CA ASP A 100 1.48 -0.58 -16.98
C ASP A 100 0.53 -1.14 -18.03
N GLU A 101 1.04 -1.93 -18.98
CA GLU A 101 0.25 -2.60 -20.02
C GLU A 101 -0.88 -3.48 -19.41
N LYS A 102 -0.62 -4.08 -18.24
CA LYS A 102 -1.52 -5.06 -17.62
C LYS A 102 -2.37 -4.47 -16.50
N PHE A 103 -2.16 -3.22 -16.11
CA PHE A 103 -2.72 -2.63 -14.91
C PHE A 103 -4.24 -2.65 -14.94
N GLU A 104 -4.86 -2.12 -15.98
CA GLU A 104 -6.32 -1.97 -16.03
C GLU A 104 -7.03 -3.32 -15.88
N ARG A 105 -6.61 -4.33 -16.64
CA ARG A 105 -7.16 -5.69 -16.56
C ARG A 105 -6.98 -6.30 -15.15
N ARG A 106 -5.84 -6.04 -14.51
CA ARG A 106 -5.54 -6.55 -13.17
C ARG A 106 -6.37 -5.84 -12.10
N LYS A 107 -6.49 -4.51 -12.18
CA LYS A 107 -7.37 -3.68 -11.36
C LYS A 107 -8.79 -4.19 -11.44
N GLU A 108 -9.36 -4.35 -12.64
CA GLU A 108 -10.72 -4.89 -12.79
C GLU A 108 -10.87 -6.27 -12.14
N LYS A 109 -9.89 -7.16 -12.31
CA LYS A 109 -9.92 -8.50 -11.70
C LYS A 109 -9.89 -8.41 -10.18
N TYR A 110 -9.14 -7.48 -9.61
CA TYR A 110 -9.10 -7.21 -8.17
C TYR A 110 -10.46 -6.72 -7.68
N LEU A 111 -11.01 -5.65 -8.27
CA LEU A 111 -12.28 -5.04 -7.87
C LEU A 111 -13.46 -6.03 -7.96
N ARG A 112 -13.49 -6.88 -9.00
CA ARG A 112 -14.50 -7.94 -9.15
C ARG A 112 -14.57 -8.91 -7.96
N ARG A 113 -13.49 -9.09 -7.19
CA ARG A 113 -13.47 -9.96 -6.00
C ARG A 113 -14.36 -9.42 -4.87
N PHE A 114 -14.65 -8.12 -4.88
CA PHE A 114 -15.40 -7.43 -3.83
C PHE A 114 -16.77 -6.91 -4.30
N LYS A 115 -17.11 -7.08 -5.59
CA LYS A 115 -18.31 -6.51 -6.23
C LYS A 115 -19.64 -6.91 -5.55
N ASN A 116 -19.73 -8.11 -4.98
CA ASN A 116 -20.96 -8.61 -4.35
C ASN A 116 -20.93 -8.46 -2.81
N SER A 117 -20.11 -7.55 -2.28
CA SER A 117 -20.06 -7.26 -0.85
C SER A 117 -20.86 -6.01 -0.50
N ASP A 118 -21.23 -5.89 0.78
CA ASP A 118 -21.86 -4.68 1.34
C ASP A 118 -20.95 -3.45 1.26
N PHE A 119 -19.66 -3.64 0.94
CA PHE A 119 -18.65 -2.61 0.78
C PHE A 119 -18.29 -2.33 -0.68
N SER A 120 -19.07 -2.82 -1.65
CA SER A 120 -18.77 -2.70 -3.09
C SER A 120 -18.50 -1.27 -3.57
N GLU A 121 -19.07 -0.26 -2.92
CA GLU A 121 -18.81 1.16 -3.19
C GLU A 121 -17.34 1.58 -2.92
N LEU A 122 -16.64 0.93 -1.98
CA LEU A 122 -15.20 1.12 -1.75
C LEU A 122 -14.32 0.45 -2.80
N PHE A 123 -14.91 -0.33 -3.70
CA PHE A 123 -14.23 -1.05 -4.77
C PHE A 123 -14.76 -0.62 -6.15
N ALA A 124 -15.27 0.61 -6.23
CA ALA A 124 -15.67 1.24 -7.48
C ALA A 124 -14.44 1.66 -8.28
N ASN A 125 -14.48 1.54 -9.62
CA ASN A 125 -13.28 1.68 -10.46
C ASN A 125 -12.65 3.08 -10.39
N GLU A 126 -13.49 4.11 -10.21
CA GLU A 126 -13.14 5.51 -10.30
C GLU A 126 -12.25 6.03 -9.15
N ILE A 127 -12.14 5.26 -8.05
CA ILE A 127 -11.29 5.62 -6.92
C ILE A 127 -9.98 4.83 -6.89
N TYR A 128 -9.69 4.00 -7.90
CA TYR A 128 -8.46 3.21 -7.99
C TYR A 128 -7.60 3.61 -9.18
N CYS A 129 -6.32 3.82 -8.93
CA CYS A 129 -5.32 4.20 -9.93
C CYS A 129 -3.96 3.57 -9.62
N GLN A 130 -2.98 3.83 -10.47
CA GLN A 130 -1.59 3.43 -10.26
C GLN A 130 -0.71 4.61 -9.84
N TYR A 131 -1.02 5.80 -10.37
CA TYR A 131 -0.25 7.01 -10.15
C TYR A 131 -1.16 8.19 -9.88
N LEU A 132 -0.65 9.12 -9.08
CA LEU A 132 -1.27 10.39 -8.77
C LEU A 132 -0.31 11.53 -9.05
N LEU A 133 -0.82 12.64 -9.58
CA LEU A 133 -0.08 13.89 -9.71
C LEU A 133 -0.92 15.04 -9.15
N LEU A 134 -0.42 15.69 -8.10
CA LEU A 134 -0.98 16.92 -7.58
C LEU A 134 -0.25 18.11 -8.17
N LYS A 135 -0.93 18.92 -8.98
CA LYS A 135 -0.40 20.13 -9.60
C LYS A 135 -1.49 21.15 -9.89
N LYS A 136 -1.09 22.33 -10.35
CA LYS A 136 -2.03 23.33 -10.87
C LYS A 136 -2.34 23.08 -12.35
N VAL A 137 -3.62 23.16 -12.73
CA VAL A 137 -4.11 23.05 -14.11
C VAL A 137 -5.14 24.15 -14.34
N ASN A 138 -4.91 25.04 -15.31
CA ASN A 138 -5.82 26.16 -15.61
C ASN A 138 -6.20 26.99 -14.37
N ASN A 139 -5.22 27.30 -13.52
CA ASN A 139 -5.38 28.01 -12.24
C ASN A 139 -6.17 27.25 -11.15
N GLU A 140 -6.47 25.97 -11.34
CA GLU A 140 -7.10 25.12 -10.33
C GLU A 140 -6.11 24.09 -9.77
N ASP A 141 -6.12 23.89 -8.45
CA ASP A 141 -5.34 22.83 -7.80
C ASP A 141 -6.03 21.48 -8.04
N MET A 142 -5.35 20.60 -8.76
CA MET A 142 -5.92 19.34 -9.26
C MET A 142 -5.09 18.14 -8.80
N LEU A 143 -5.78 17.12 -8.31
CA LEU A 143 -5.29 15.77 -8.17
C LEU A 143 -5.68 14.97 -9.43
N LEU A 144 -4.67 14.55 -10.18
CA LEU A 144 -4.79 13.82 -11.43
C LEU A 144 -4.49 12.34 -11.18
N LEU A 145 -5.33 11.44 -11.68
CA LEU A 145 -5.20 9.99 -11.53
C LEU A 145 -4.79 9.37 -12.86
N PHE A 146 -3.86 8.42 -12.82
CA PHE A 146 -3.38 7.69 -13.99
C PHE A 146 -3.31 6.19 -13.73
N ASN A 147 -3.55 5.42 -14.78
CA ASN A 147 -3.48 3.97 -14.75
C ASN A 147 -2.17 3.43 -15.31
N THR A 148 -1.46 4.21 -16.12
CA THR A 148 -0.17 3.84 -16.70
C THR A 148 0.77 5.02 -16.70
N ARG A 149 2.07 4.76 -16.85
CA ARG A 149 3.09 5.79 -16.88
C ARG A 149 3.01 6.70 -18.10
N ASP A 150 2.73 6.14 -19.29
CA ASP A 150 2.53 6.90 -20.53
C ASP A 150 1.41 7.96 -20.45
N GLN A 151 0.49 7.82 -19.48
CA GLN A 151 -0.62 8.75 -19.30
C GLN A 151 -0.25 9.96 -18.46
N ILE A 152 0.83 9.89 -17.68
CA ILE A 152 1.22 10.94 -16.73
C ILE A 152 1.41 12.25 -17.51
N GLU A 153 0.97 13.36 -16.93
CA GLU A 153 0.85 14.69 -17.55
C GLU A 153 -0.30 14.87 -18.55
N ASP A 154 -0.47 13.94 -19.50
CA ASP A 154 -1.24 14.21 -20.71
C ASP A 154 -2.67 13.67 -20.69
N ASN A 155 -2.88 12.47 -20.14
CA ASN A 155 -4.16 11.76 -20.27
C ASN A 155 -4.65 11.14 -18.95
N PRO A 156 -4.96 11.97 -17.93
CA PRO A 156 -5.47 11.47 -16.67
C PRO A 156 -6.84 10.83 -16.83
N VAL A 157 -7.03 9.66 -16.20
CA VAL A 157 -8.31 8.95 -16.20
C VAL A 157 -9.36 9.68 -15.35
N HIS A 158 -8.92 10.37 -14.29
CA HIS A 158 -9.75 11.24 -13.49
C HIS A 158 -9.01 12.52 -13.07
N LYS A 159 -9.76 13.61 -12.95
CA LYS A 159 -9.29 14.91 -12.46
C LYS A 159 -10.16 15.31 -11.26
N ILE A 160 -9.54 15.59 -10.13
CA ILE A 160 -10.23 15.93 -8.89
C ILE A 160 -9.72 17.28 -8.40
N ARG A 161 -10.58 18.30 -8.38
CA ARG A 161 -10.25 19.60 -7.82
C ARG A 161 -10.13 19.52 -6.29
N ILE A 162 -9.08 20.12 -5.74
CA ILE A 162 -8.81 20.19 -4.30
C ILE A 162 -8.83 21.66 -3.84
N ASP A 163 -9.93 22.09 -3.24
CA ASP A 163 -10.11 23.50 -2.89
C ASP A 163 -9.19 23.99 -1.77
N GLY A 164 -8.60 25.17 -1.98
CA GLY A 164 -7.87 25.93 -0.97
C GLY A 164 -6.47 25.39 -0.64
N LEU A 165 -5.84 24.65 -1.57
CA LEU A 165 -4.42 24.32 -1.49
C LEU A 165 -3.55 25.54 -1.84
N GLU A 166 -3.91 26.32 -2.85
CA GLU A 166 -3.12 27.48 -3.32
C GLU A 166 -1.69 27.06 -3.70
N LEU A 167 -1.56 26.11 -4.62
CA LEU A 167 -0.24 25.64 -5.08
C LEU A 167 0.47 26.71 -5.91
N GLU A 168 1.80 26.69 -5.89
CA GLU A 168 2.60 27.45 -6.86
C GLU A 168 2.46 26.85 -8.28
N GLU A 169 2.71 27.65 -9.32
CA GLU A 169 2.51 27.21 -10.72
C GLU A 169 3.39 26.02 -11.12
N ASP A 170 4.58 25.93 -10.55
CA ASP A 170 5.56 24.87 -10.81
C ASP A 170 5.45 23.69 -9.84
N TYR A 171 4.50 23.70 -8.89
CA TYR A 171 4.35 22.63 -7.93
C TYR A 171 3.88 21.33 -8.60
N ARG A 172 4.64 20.24 -8.42
CA ARG A 172 4.33 18.91 -8.94
C ARG A 172 4.68 17.84 -7.91
N CYS A 173 3.64 17.30 -7.27
CA CYS A 173 3.78 16.21 -6.31
C CYS A 173 3.28 14.90 -6.90
N PHE A 174 4.23 14.01 -7.20
CA PHE A 174 3.96 12.67 -7.69
C PHE A 174 3.71 11.72 -6.51
N MET A 175 2.66 10.90 -6.58
CA MET A 175 2.36 9.95 -5.50
C MET A 175 2.00 8.57 -6.08
N THR A 176 2.59 7.52 -5.52
CA THR A 176 2.39 6.14 -5.98
C THR A 176 2.77 5.12 -4.90
N HIS A 177 2.54 3.83 -5.13
CA HIS A 177 3.09 2.77 -4.28
C HIS A 177 4.55 2.53 -4.63
N GLY A 178 5.40 2.23 -3.64
CA GLY A 178 6.84 2.16 -3.85
C GLY A 178 7.32 0.98 -4.70
N TYR A 179 6.48 -0.03 -4.99
CA TYR A 179 6.89 -1.15 -5.84
C TYR A 179 7.31 -0.66 -7.25
N GLN A 180 6.85 0.52 -7.68
CA GLN A 180 7.27 1.19 -8.93
C GLN A 180 8.77 1.46 -9.01
N PHE A 181 9.46 1.40 -7.88
CA PHE A 181 10.90 1.59 -7.77
C PHE A 181 11.64 0.29 -7.41
N ASP A 182 10.94 -0.83 -7.25
CA ASP A 182 11.61 -2.13 -7.07
C ASP A 182 12.45 -2.48 -8.30
N GLY A 183 13.69 -2.95 -8.09
CA GLY A 183 14.55 -3.39 -9.18
C GLY A 183 13.98 -4.60 -9.93
N ASP A 184 14.30 -4.70 -11.22
CA ASP A 184 13.77 -5.75 -12.11
C ASP A 184 14.02 -7.18 -11.60
N VAL A 185 15.20 -7.40 -11.01
CA VAL A 185 15.56 -8.71 -10.45
C VAL A 185 14.65 -9.07 -9.28
N TYR A 186 14.35 -8.11 -8.40
CA TYR A 186 13.41 -8.32 -7.29
C TYR A 186 12.02 -8.64 -7.82
N ARG A 187 11.51 -7.83 -8.77
CA ARG A 187 10.21 -8.06 -9.41
C ARG A 187 10.12 -9.42 -10.09
N PHE A 188 11.21 -9.86 -10.73
CA PHE A 188 11.26 -11.15 -11.39
C PHE A 188 11.12 -12.32 -10.41
N PHE A 189 11.85 -12.32 -9.30
CA PHE A 189 11.80 -13.42 -8.33
C PHE A 189 10.59 -13.31 -7.38
N VAL A 190 10.46 -12.17 -6.71
CA VAL A 190 9.44 -11.97 -5.66
C VAL A 190 8.06 -11.73 -6.26
N GLY A 191 7.97 -11.02 -7.39
CA GLY A 191 6.70 -10.77 -8.06
C GLY A 191 5.99 -12.05 -8.52
N GLN A 192 6.73 -13.11 -8.89
CA GLN A 192 6.12 -14.42 -9.21
C GLN A 192 5.54 -15.11 -7.98
N ILE A 193 6.18 -14.95 -6.82
CA ILE A 193 5.68 -15.49 -5.55
C ILE A 193 4.40 -14.73 -5.17
N TRP A 194 4.40 -13.41 -5.20
CA TRP A 194 3.21 -12.58 -4.97
C TRP A 194 2.06 -12.92 -5.92
N LYS A 195 2.33 -13.03 -7.22
CA LYS A 195 1.32 -13.48 -8.19
C LYS A 195 0.71 -14.84 -7.81
N SER A 196 1.55 -15.78 -7.39
CA SER A 196 1.12 -17.12 -6.97
C SER A 196 0.21 -17.03 -5.75
N LEU A 197 0.60 -16.25 -4.73
CA LEU A 197 -0.21 -16.05 -3.53
C LEU A 197 -1.53 -15.35 -3.79
N ILE A 198 -1.53 -14.25 -4.55
CA ILE A 198 -2.74 -13.49 -4.93
C ILE A 198 -3.75 -14.37 -5.68
N SER A 199 -3.26 -15.38 -6.40
CA SER A 199 -4.08 -16.31 -7.19
C SER A 199 -4.44 -17.58 -6.41
N ASN A 200 -3.82 -17.83 -5.25
CA ASN A 200 -4.07 -19.03 -4.47
C ASN A 200 -5.41 -18.93 -3.72
N HIS A 201 -6.17 -20.02 -3.69
CA HIS A 201 -7.48 -20.09 -3.03
C HIS A 201 -7.46 -20.92 -1.74
N LYS A 202 -6.35 -21.59 -1.42
CA LYS A 202 -6.15 -22.30 -0.16
C LYS A 202 -5.74 -21.30 0.92
N PHE A 203 -6.54 -21.20 1.97
CA PHE A 203 -6.30 -20.25 3.07
C PHE A 203 -5.04 -20.62 3.85
N GLU A 204 -4.81 -21.92 4.02
CA GLU A 204 -3.72 -22.54 4.77
C GLU A 204 -2.36 -22.19 4.17
N ILE A 205 -2.27 -22.14 2.84
CA ILE A 205 -1.04 -21.71 2.14
C ILE A 205 -0.76 -20.25 2.49
N LYS A 206 -1.77 -19.38 2.39
CA LYS A 206 -1.61 -17.94 2.61
C LYS A 206 -1.23 -17.64 4.05
N GLU A 207 -1.89 -18.30 4.99
CA GLU A 207 -1.62 -18.22 6.42
C GLU A 207 -0.22 -18.76 6.78
N THR A 208 0.27 -19.79 6.08
CA THR A 208 1.66 -20.25 6.20
C THR A 208 2.66 -19.17 5.76
N TYR A 209 2.39 -18.46 4.65
CA TYR A 209 3.24 -17.35 4.20
C TYR A 209 3.20 -16.18 5.18
N ASP A 210 2.02 -15.81 5.65
CA ASP A 210 1.82 -14.77 6.68
C ASP A 210 2.67 -15.07 7.92
N TYR A 211 2.53 -16.28 8.47
CA TYR A 211 3.35 -16.75 9.60
C TYR A 211 4.86 -16.67 9.31
N PHE A 212 5.33 -17.20 8.17
CA PHE A 212 6.77 -17.18 7.89
C PHE A 212 7.31 -15.77 7.74
N TRP A 213 6.56 -14.87 7.09
CA TRP A 213 6.99 -13.49 6.88
C TRP A 213 7.10 -12.77 8.23
N ASN A 214 6.04 -12.87 9.01
CA ASN A 214 5.81 -12.00 10.15
C ASN A 214 6.39 -12.56 11.45
N GLU A 215 6.30 -13.87 11.66
CA GLU A 215 6.76 -14.50 12.89
C GLU A 215 8.17 -15.07 12.80
N VAL A 216 8.65 -15.37 11.59
CA VAL A 216 9.96 -16.01 11.39
C VAL A 216 10.97 -15.07 10.76
N ILE A 217 10.70 -14.52 9.58
CA ILE A 217 11.68 -13.72 8.83
C ILE A 217 11.99 -12.42 9.55
N LYS A 218 10.94 -11.64 9.88
CA LYS A 218 11.07 -10.33 10.53
C LYS A 218 11.66 -10.41 11.93
N ASN A 219 11.30 -11.45 12.69
CA ASN A 219 11.92 -11.75 13.99
C ASN A 219 13.34 -12.34 13.87
N SER A 220 13.95 -12.30 12.68
CA SER A 220 15.31 -12.77 12.42
C SER A 220 15.54 -14.26 12.76
N ARG A 221 14.48 -15.05 12.87
CA ARG A 221 14.55 -16.51 13.07
C ARG A 221 15.03 -17.19 11.79
N LYS A 222 15.70 -18.32 11.95
CA LYS A 222 16.06 -19.19 10.83
C LYS A 222 14.81 -19.96 10.41
N ILE A 223 14.49 -19.93 9.11
CA ILE A 223 13.33 -20.65 8.53
C ILE A 223 13.54 -22.17 8.57
N LYS A 224 14.78 -22.65 8.37
CA LYS A 224 15.11 -24.08 8.28
C LYS A 224 14.59 -24.95 9.43
N PRO A 225 14.79 -24.60 10.72
CA PRO A 225 14.36 -25.43 11.86
C PRO A 225 12.83 -25.50 12.06
N ILE A 226 12.04 -24.60 11.48
CA ILE A 226 10.60 -24.56 11.74
C ILE A 226 9.90 -25.76 11.12
N THR A 227 9.23 -26.56 11.93
CA THR A 227 8.44 -27.71 11.46
C THR A 227 6.98 -27.32 11.24
N TYR A 228 6.24 -28.17 10.54
CA TYR A 228 4.82 -27.97 10.29
C TYR A 228 4.00 -27.90 11.59
N ASN A 229 4.24 -28.83 12.52
CA ASN A 229 3.53 -28.87 13.81
C ASN A 229 3.87 -27.65 14.68
N MET A 230 5.14 -27.23 14.71
CA MET A 230 5.54 -26.02 15.45
C MET A 230 4.80 -24.78 14.94
N MET A 231 4.68 -24.63 13.62
CA MET A 231 3.93 -23.51 13.04
C MET A 231 2.46 -23.55 13.47
N ILE A 232 1.81 -24.71 13.39
CA ILE A 232 0.39 -24.85 13.76
C ILE A 232 0.17 -24.52 15.25
N GLU A 233 1.06 -24.98 16.13
CA GLU A 233 1.02 -24.66 17.55
C GLU A 233 1.19 -23.16 17.79
N GLU A 234 2.21 -22.54 17.19
CA GLU A 234 2.44 -21.08 17.31
C GLU A 234 1.26 -20.27 16.74
N LEU A 235 0.67 -20.68 15.61
CA LEU A 235 -0.50 -20.01 15.03
C LEU A 235 -1.75 -20.12 15.90
N ALA A 236 -1.96 -21.27 16.57
CA ALA A 236 -3.07 -21.45 17.49
C ALA A 236 -2.99 -20.46 18.65
N ASP A 237 -1.79 -20.34 19.23
CA ASP A 237 -1.51 -19.41 20.33
C ASP A 237 -1.68 -17.95 19.88
N LEU A 238 -1.07 -17.56 18.76
CA LEU A 238 -1.13 -16.20 18.22
C LEU A 238 -2.56 -15.74 17.92
N LYS A 239 -3.40 -16.66 17.43
CA LYS A 239 -4.80 -16.38 17.09
C LYS A 239 -5.76 -16.59 18.26
N ASN A 240 -5.25 -17.05 19.41
CA ASN A 240 -6.04 -17.41 20.58
C ASN A 240 -7.20 -18.37 20.23
N VAL A 241 -6.87 -19.46 19.53
CA VAL A 241 -7.81 -20.52 19.15
C VAL A 241 -7.28 -21.89 19.56
N SER A 242 -8.15 -22.90 19.61
CA SER A 242 -7.70 -24.24 19.96
C SER A 242 -6.79 -24.84 18.89
N LEU A 243 -5.79 -25.61 19.33
CA LEU A 243 -4.90 -26.36 18.45
C LEU A 243 -5.66 -27.29 17.49
N GLU A 244 -6.75 -27.90 17.96
CA GLU A 244 -7.59 -28.80 17.15
C GLU A 244 -8.32 -28.06 16.03
N SER A 245 -8.79 -26.83 16.29
CA SER A 245 -9.38 -25.97 15.27
C SER A 245 -8.36 -25.66 14.17
N GLN A 246 -7.12 -25.33 14.56
CA GLN A 246 -6.04 -25.09 13.60
C GLN A 246 -5.65 -26.35 12.81
N LYS A 247 -5.51 -27.50 13.46
CA LYS A 247 -5.26 -28.77 12.77
C LYS A 247 -6.35 -29.09 11.74
N THR A 248 -7.60 -28.78 12.06
CA THR A 248 -8.74 -28.97 11.15
C THR A 248 -8.63 -28.05 9.93
N LEU A 249 -8.34 -26.76 10.13
CA LEU A 249 -8.11 -25.80 9.04
C LEU A 249 -6.97 -26.26 8.12
N PHE A 250 -5.88 -26.72 8.71
CA PHE A 250 -4.68 -27.12 7.99
C PHE A 250 -4.68 -28.59 7.51
N SER A 251 -5.80 -29.30 7.64
CA SER A 251 -5.88 -30.72 7.28
C SER A 251 -5.57 -31.01 5.79
N GLU A 252 -5.71 -30.01 4.92
CA GLU A 252 -5.42 -30.10 3.49
C GLU A 252 -3.99 -29.69 3.09
N LEU A 253 -3.18 -29.15 4.02
CA LEU A 253 -1.81 -28.73 3.72
C LEU A 253 -0.84 -29.90 3.89
N SER A 254 -0.21 -30.32 2.79
CA SER A 254 0.78 -31.39 2.82
C SER A 254 2.15 -30.91 3.35
N THR A 255 2.93 -31.83 3.92
CA THR A 255 4.31 -31.55 4.32
C THR A 255 5.19 -31.10 3.15
N LEU A 256 4.90 -31.59 1.94
CA LEU A 256 5.60 -31.18 0.72
C LEU A 256 5.29 -29.71 0.37
N GLU A 257 4.01 -29.32 0.39
CA GLU A 257 3.60 -27.92 0.18
C GLU A 257 4.25 -27.01 1.22
N PHE A 258 4.17 -27.36 2.51
CA PHE A 258 4.83 -26.60 3.58
C PHE A 258 6.34 -26.41 3.32
N ASN A 259 7.05 -27.47 2.92
CA ASN A 259 8.47 -27.39 2.62
C ASN A 259 8.78 -26.54 1.39
N LEU A 260 7.93 -26.56 0.36
CA LEU A 260 8.04 -25.68 -0.79
C LEU A 260 7.86 -24.22 -0.38
N ILE A 261 6.89 -23.92 0.48
CA ILE A 261 6.68 -22.58 1.04
C ILE A 261 7.93 -22.11 1.77
N LYS A 262 8.54 -22.96 2.61
CA LYS A 262 9.82 -22.65 3.27
C LYS A 262 10.97 -22.34 2.30
N VAL A 263 10.99 -22.95 1.12
CA VAL A 263 12.00 -22.63 0.08
C VAL A 263 11.74 -21.23 -0.47
N ASN A 264 10.51 -20.94 -0.88
CA ASN A 264 10.13 -19.64 -1.44
C ASN A 264 10.38 -18.50 -0.46
N MET A 265 10.03 -18.69 0.82
CA MET A 265 10.27 -17.69 1.87
C MET A 265 11.76 -17.41 2.11
N ARG A 266 12.64 -18.40 1.93
CA ARG A 266 14.09 -18.18 1.97
C ARG A 266 14.59 -17.37 0.78
N VAL A 267 14.03 -17.60 -0.40
CA VAL A 267 14.34 -16.80 -1.59
C VAL A 267 13.92 -15.35 -1.34
N MET A 268 12.69 -15.11 -0.88
CA MET A 268 12.21 -13.77 -0.55
C MET A 268 13.10 -13.07 0.48
N LYS A 269 13.42 -13.72 1.60
CA LYS A 269 14.32 -13.17 2.63
C LYS A 269 15.69 -12.76 2.06
N LYS A 270 16.24 -13.51 1.11
CA LYS A 270 17.53 -13.18 0.50
C LYS A 270 17.46 -11.87 -0.31
N TRP A 271 16.31 -11.59 -0.91
CA TRP A 271 16.07 -10.42 -1.74
C TRP A 271 15.49 -9.22 -0.96
N GLU A 272 15.08 -9.42 0.29
CA GLU A 272 14.63 -8.35 1.20
C GLU A 272 15.69 -7.24 1.37
N HIS A 273 16.98 -7.56 1.34
CA HIS A 273 18.03 -6.52 1.42
C HIS A 273 18.05 -5.55 0.22
N ALA A 274 17.39 -5.88 -0.89
CA ALA A 274 17.22 -4.96 -2.01
C ALA A 274 16.19 -3.85 -1.73
N SER A 275 15.44 -3.92 -0.61
CA SER A 275 14.45 -2.90 -0.22
C SER A 275 14.98 -1.85 0.77
N LYS A 276 16.30 -1.66 0.88
CA LYS A 276 16.88 -0.66 1.79
C LYS A 276 16.63 0.78 1.30
N PRO A 277 16.41 1.77 2.18
CA PRO A 277 16.12 3.16 1.78
C PRO A 277 17.14 3.79 0.81
N ASP A 278 18.44 3.60 1.04
CA ASP A 278 19.50 4.13 0.16
C ASP A 278 19.41 3.60 -1.29
N TYR A 279 18.86 2.40 -1.47
CA TYR A 279 18.64 1.80 -2.78
C TYR A 279 17.48 2.48 -3.51
N TYR A 280 16.42 2.84 -2.79
CA TYR A 280 15.22 3.44 -3.37
C TYR A 280 15.48 4.80 -4.01
N PHE A 281 16.35 5.64 -3.44
CA PHE A 281 16.64 6.93 -4.06
C PHE A 281 17.24 6.79 -5.47
N GLY A 282 18.14 5.83 -5.66
CA GLY A 282 18.73 5.55 -6.96
C GLY A 282 17.71 5.09 -8.00
N GLU A 283 16.78 4.20 -7.62
CA GLU A 283 15.74 3.72 -8.52
C GLU A 283 14.65 4.78 -8.78
N ILE A 284 14.28 5.57 -7.78
CA ILE A 284 13.38 6.74 -7.96
C ILE A 284 14.00 7.71 -8.95
N LYS A 285 15.28 8.03 -8.80
CA LYS A 285 15.99 8.92 -9.72
C LYS A 285 15.94 8.36 -11.14
N ARG A 286 16.29 7.08 -11.35
CA ARG A 286 16.18 6.44 -12.68
C ARG A 286 14.77 6.48 -13.24
N PHE A 287 13.75 6.28 -12.41
CA PHE A 287 12.35 6.35 -12.82
C PHE A 287 11.95 7.78 -13.25
N LEU A 288 12.47 8.81 -12.59
CA LEU A 288 12.15 10.20 -12.94
C LEU A 288 12.98 10.75 -14.09
N GLU A 289 14.17 10.19 -14.34
CA GLU A 289 15.08 10.58 -15.43
C GLU A 289 14.87 9.79 -16.73
N ASP A 290 13.82 8.98 -16.80
CA ASP A 290 13.54 8.15 -17.96
C ASP A 290 13.25 9.02 -19.19
N GLU A 291 14.05 8.84 -20.24
CA GLU A 291 13.98 9.63 -21.46
C GLU A 291 12.66 9.42 -22.23
N GLU A 292 11.97 8.30 -22.02
CA GLU A 292 10.69 8.01 -22.65
C GLU A 292 9.53 8.76 -21.97
N HIS A 293 9.70 9.15 -20.71
CA HIS A 293 8.68 9.77 -19.87
C HIS A 293 9.29 10.95 -19.12
N ASP A 294 9.21 12.17 -19.68
CA ASP A 294 9.79 13.37 -19.05
C ASP A 294 9.05 13.73 -17.74
N LEU A 295 9.47 13.09 -16.64
CA LEU A 295 9.03 13.33 -15.27
C LEU A 295 10.06 14.18 -14.50
N SER A 296 10.99 14.82 -15.21
CA SER A 296 12.06 15.62 -14.62
C SER A 296 11.57 16.85 -13.85
N GLN A 297 10.35 17.30 -14.15
CA GLN A 297 9.71 18.47 -13.52
C GLN A 297 9.10 18.14 -12.14
N ILE A 298 9.06 16.87 -11.73
CA ILE A 298 8.56 16.48 -10.41
C ILE A 298 9.50 17.04 -9.32
N ASN A 299 8.93 17.84 -8.42
CA ASN A 299 9.67 18.46 -7.30
C ASN A 299 9.27 17.93 -5.92
N HIS A 300 8.18 17.14 -5.85
CA HIS A 300 7.81 16.38 -4.65
C HIS A 300 7.41 14.95 -5.03
N LEU A 301 7.76 13.98 -4.21
CA LEU A 301 7.35 12.59 -4.37
C LEU A 301 6.92 12.00 -3.03
N VAL A 302 5.73 11.37 -2.97
CA VAL A 302 5.26 10.63 -1.79
C VAL A 302 4.99 9.17 -2.17
N TYR A 303 5.51 8.23 -1.38
CA TYR A 303 5.34 6.81 -1.65
C TYR A 303 5.33 5.96 -0.37
N GLY A 304 4.75 4.75 -0.44
CA GLY A 304 4.80 3.73 0.62
C GLY A 304 5.84 2.63 0.38
N HIS A 305 5.50 1.37 0.67
CA HIS A 305 6.18 0.09 0.36
C HIS A 305 7.40 -0.31 1.20
N SER A 306 8.25 0.64 1.62
CA SER A 306 9.50 0.27 2.31
C SER A 306 9.34 0.01 3.81
N HIS A 307 8.17 0.31 4.38
CA HIS A 307 7.84 0.26 5.81
C HIS A 307 8.70 1.18 6.70
N HIS A 308 9.53 2.03 6.09
CA HIS A 308 10.32 3.05 6.76
C HIS A 308 9.75 4.41 6.41
N LYS A 309 9.49 5.24 7.43
CA LYS A 309 9.12 6.63 7.21
C LYS A 309 10.39 7.47 7.10
N GLU A 310 10.51 8.26 6.05
CA GLU A 310 11.71 9.08 5.83
C GLU A 310 11.40 10.30 4.95
N VAL A 311 12.15 11.38 5.17
CA VAL A 311 12.16 12.54 4.27
C VAL A 311 13.56 12.71 3.75
N TYR A 312 13.69 12.64 2.43
CA TYR A 312 14.94 12.83 1.72
C TYR A 312 14.82 14.05 0.82
N ASN A 313 15.88 14.87 0.77
CA ASN A 313 15.98 15.97 -0.19
C ASN A 313 17.15 15.70 -1.12
N GLY A 314 16.92 15.82 -2.42
CA GLY A 314 17.91 15.50 -3.43
C GLY A 314 17.79 16.37 -4.66
N THR A 315 18.46 15.93 -5.72
CA THR A 315 18.34 16.53 -7.05
C THR A 315 18.16 15.44 -8.11
N VAL A 316 17.29 15.72 -9.08
CA VAL A 316 16.99 14.88 -10.24
C VAL A 316 17.06 15.80 -11.47
N ASN A 317 17.89 15.47 -12.46
CA ASN A 317 18.16 16.36 -13.61
C ASN A 317 18.49 17.82 -13.23
N GLY A 318 19.17 18.04 -12.09
CA GLY A 318 19.53 19.37 -11.60
C GLY A 318 18.40 20.14 -10.91
N HIS A 319 17.20 19.57 -10.82
CA HIS A 319 16.07 20.15 -10.10
C HIS A 319 15.99 19.61 -8.66
N PRO A 320 15.75 20.46 -7.65
CA PRO A 320 15.57 20.01 -6.29
C PRO A 320 14.27 19.20 -6.18
N ILE A 321 14.35 18.07 -5.46
CA ILE A 321 13.20 17.21 -5.17
C ILE A 321 13.15 16.87 -3.70
N GLN A 322 11.95 16.88 -3.12
CA GLN A 322 11.66 16.31 -1.82
C GLN A 322 10.95 14.96 -1.99
N ILE A 323 11.54 13.90 -1.44
CA ILE A 323 11.03 12.53 -1.47
C ILE A 323 10.59 12.15 -0.05
N ILE A 324 9.38 11.64 0.08
CA ILE A 324 8.78 11.29 1.36
C ILE A 324 8.28 9.86 1.28
N ASN A 325 8.83 9.00 2.12
CA ASN A 325 8.20 7.72 2.40
C ASN A 325 7.20 7.92 3.54
N ASP A 326 5.90 7.72 3.28
CA ASP A 326 4.86 7.92 4.30
C ASP A 326 4.79 6.79 5.34
N GLY A 327 5.61 5.76 5.14
CA GLY A 327 5.94 4.69 6.07
C GLY A 327 5.06 3.47 5.90
N SER A 328 4.45 3.00 6.99
CA SER A 328 3.58 1.83 6.94
C SER A 328 2.67 1.78 8.17
N TRP A 329 1.53 1.09 8.03
CA TRP A 329 0.61 0.74 9.11
C TRP A 329 0.74 -0.75 9.48
N GLN A 330 1.94 -1.30 9.25
CA GLN A 330 2.32 -2.67 9.50
C GLN A 330 3.71 -2.70 10.19
N HIS A 331 3.86 -3.40 11.32
CA HIS A 331 5.14 -3.64 12.03
C HIS A 331 5.94 -2.45 12.54
N THR A 332 5.46 -1.23 12.33
CA THR A 332 6.16 -0.01 12.73
C THR A 332 5.20 0.89 13.46
N LYS A 333 5.73 1.93 14.11
CA LYS A 333 4.88 2.97 14.66
C LYS A 333 4.20 3.66 13.47
N PRO A 334 2.86 3.55 13.31
CA PRO A 334 2.20 3.98 12.08
C PRO A 334 2.49 5.44 11.74
N SER A 335 2.50 5.76 10.46
CA SER A 335 2.84 7.09 9.98
C SER A 335 1.97 7.49 8.81
N TYR A 336 1.94 8.78 8.55
CA TYR A 336 1.11 9.37 7.51
C TYR A 336 1.70 10.71 7.08
N ALA A 337 1.47 11.12 5.83
CA ALA A 337 1.85 12.45 5.37
C ALA A 337 0.66 13.40 5.38
N GLU A 338 0.92 14.65 5.78
CA GLU A 338 -0.02 15.76 5.77
C GLU A 338 0.42 16.74 4.68
N ILE A 339 -0.42 17.00 3.68
CA ILE A 339 -0.20 18.04 2.67
C ILE A 339 -1.06 19.25 3.02
N PHE A 340 -0.41 20.38 3.24
CA PHE A 340 -1.01 21.64 3.64
C PHE A 340 -1.16 22.59 2.44
N LYS A 341 -1.74 23.74 2.75
CA LYS A 341 -1.72 24.91 1.87
C LYS A 341 -0.29 25.21 1.37
N LYS A 342 -0.18 25.68 0.13
CA LYS A 342 1.07 25.91 -0.62
C LYS A 342 1.91 24.65 -0.85
N GLY A 343 1.30 23.47 -0.75
CA GLY A 343 1.96 22.21 -1.06
C GLY A 343 2.99 21.74 -0.03
N LYS A 344 3.09 22.41 1.14
CA LYS A 344 3.97 21.98 2.22
C LYS A 344 3.57 20.59 2.71
N ILE A 345 4.53 19.66 2.77
CA ILE A 345 4.29 18.30 3.24
C ILE A 345 4.95 18.10 4.60
N CYS A 346 4.26 17.47 5.54
CA CYS A 346 4.82 17.04 6.83
C CYS A 346 4.58 15.55 7.04
N LEU A 347 5.65 14.80 7.28
CA LEU A 347 5.57 13.42 7.71
C LEU A 347 5.30 13.35 9.21
N LYS A 348 4.24 12.62 9.60
CA LYS A 348 3.82 12.46 10.99
C LYS A 348 3.90 11.01 11.42
N THR A 349 4.02 10.84 12.72
CA THR A 349 3.82 9.54 13.35
C THR A 349 2.46 9.56 14.02
N HIS A 350 1.70 8.50 13.87
CA HIS A 350 0.51 8.27 14.65
C HIS A 350 0.92 8.02 16.11
N GLU A 351 0.42 8.87 17.00
CA GLU A 351 0.55 8.72 18.45
C GLU A 351 -0.86 8.54 18.99
N VAL A 352 -1.02 7.55 19.87
CA VAL A 352 -2.27 7.20 20.55
C VAL A 352 -2.44 8.05 21.79
#